data_AF-A0A0M5KUG0-F1
#
_entry.id   AF-A0A0M5KUG0-F1
#
_cell.length_a   1.000
_cell.length_b   1.000
_cell.length_c   1.000
_cell.angle_alpha   90.00
_cell.angle_beta   90.00
_cell.angle_gamma   90.00
#
_symmetry.space_group_name_H-M   'P 1'
#
loop_
_entity.id
_entity.type
_entity.pdbx_description
1 polymer ?
#
loop_
_entity_poly.entity_id
_entity_poly.type
_entity_poly.pdbx_seq_one_letter_code
_entity_poly.pdbx_strand_id
1 'polypeptide(L)'
;MAAGSLAAELPNGGAVLAEAVARVPFTKEESELLSGGIPRGHKNLTKATADLVKAGWMTKGRSGWDITETGLKATVAFPTVDALTAALTDGTAVPAGTALPEKAVAKPAAKKAPAKAAAKTATKPATKAATPAKKAPAKPAAKKTVTKAAAPAAGVEHKDQPASVALAGDFGAVLGAVENWDPSHDAVQMRLDAHSGKWLLTTDLPAGTYSYKAVVNGSWDENYGAFGQPDGANHEFEHAGGAVTFHYDHATKDVLRAETLG
;
A
#
# COMPACT_ATOMS: atom_id res chain seq x y z
N MET A 1 -3.17 -2.37 -22.36
CA MET A 1 -1.80 -2.49 -22.92
C MET A 1 -0.82 -1.88 -21.95
N ALA A 2 -0.15 -2.70 -21.13
CA ALA A 2 0.82 -2.23 -20.15
C ALA A 2 2.18 -2.01 -20.86
N ALA A 3 2.67 -0.77 -20.86
CA ALA A 3 4.03 -0.47 -21.27
C ALA A 3 4.99 -0.91 -20.16
N GLY A 4 5.91 -1.82 -20.46
CA GLY A 4 6.99 -2.21 -19.55
C GLY A 4 7.86 -1.01 -19.22
N SER A 5 7.96 -0.69 -17.93
CA SER A 5 8.80 0.40 -17.43
C SER A 5 10.26 -0.04 -17.41
N LEU A 6 11.08 0.51 -18.31
CA LEU A 6 12.55 0.54 -18.21
C LEU A 6 12.99 1.53 -17.11
N ALA A 7 12.42 1.43 -15.91
CA ALA A 7 12.76 2.29 -14.79
C ALA A 7 14.10 1.83 -14.18
N ALA A 8 14.92 2.78 -13.74
CA ALA A 8 16.20 2.51 -13.06
C ALA A 8 16.03 1.82 -11.70
N GLU A 9 14.80 1.82 -11.17
CA GLU A 9 14.37 1.14 -9.95
C GLU A 9 13.13 0.32 -10.30
N LEU A 10 13.16 -0.98 -10.03
CA LEU A 10 12.03 -1.85 -10.33
C LEU A 10 10.95 -1.64 -9.26
N PRO A 11 9.70 -1.39 -9.65
CA PRO A 11 8.64 -1.16 -8.68
C PRO A 11 8.39 -2.42 -7.84
N ASN A 12 8.10 -2.23 -6.55
CA ASN A 12 7.68 -3.33 -5.70
C ASN A 12 6.29 -3.83 -6.12
N GLY A 13 5.98 -5.09 -5.81
CA GLY A 13 4.73 -5.73 -6.25
C GLY A 13 3.47 -4.97 -5.82
N GLY A 14 3.47 -4.41 -4.61
CA GLY A 14 2.39 -3.57 -4.10
C GLY A 14 2.10 -2.36 -4.97
N ALA A 15 3.13 -1.59 -5.33
CA ALA A 15 3.01 -0.41 -6.18
C ALA A 15 2.51 -0.78 -7.59
N VAL A 16 3.02 -1.89 -8.16
CA VAL A 16 2.56 -2.39 -9.46
C VAL A 16 1.09 -2.79 -9.42
N LEU A 17 0.67 -3.50 -8.37
CA LEU A 17 -0.73 -3.92 -8.20
C LEU A 17 -1.65 -2.72 -7.98
N ALA A 18 -1.25 -1.77 -7.12
CA ALA A 18 -2.01 -0.54 -6.89
C ALA A 18 -2.16 0.29 -8.17
N GLU A 19 -1.09 0.45 -8.94
CA GLU A 19 -1.13 1.13 -10.24
C GLU A 19 -2.00 0.37 -11.25
N ALA A 20 -1.94 -0.95 -11.27
CA ALA A 20 -2.79 -1.77 -12.14
C ALA A 20 -4.29 -1.57 -11.81
N VAL A 21 -4.65 -1.54 -10.54
CA VAL A 21 -6.03 -1.27 -10.08
C VAL A 21 -6.46 0.16 -10.39
N ALA A 22 -5.56 1.14 -10.27
CA ALA A 22 -5.87 2.52 -10.65
C ALA A 22 -6.13 2.67 -12.16
N ARG A 23 -5.42 1.89 -12.99
CA ARG A 23 -5.58 1.89 -14.46
C ARG A 23 -6.81 1.10 -14.91
N VAL A 24 -7.10 -0.01 -14.23
CA VAL A 24 -8.24 -0.90 -14.50
C VAL A 24 -8.96 -1.14 -13.17
N PRO A 25 -9.93 -0.27 -12.82
CA PRO A 25 -10.70 -0.44 -11.60
C PRO A 25 -11.47 -1.76 -11.59
N PHE A 26 -11.57 -2.38 -10.42
CA PHE A 26 -12.33 -3.61 -10.23
C PHE A 26 -13.80 -3.44 -10.60
N THR A 27 -14.42 -4.49 -11.15
CA THR A 27 -15.88 -4.52 -11.28
C THR A 27 -16.54 -4.55 -9.90
N LYS A 28 -17.87 -4.43 -9.86
CA LYS A 28 -18.62 -4.52 -8.59
C LYS A 28 -18.34 -5.83 -7.87
N GLU A 29 -18.39 -6.95 -8.58
CA GLU A 29 -18.17 -8.29 -8.07
C GLU A 29 -16.71 -8.51 -7.62
N GLU A 30 -15.76 -7.88 -8.31
CA GLU A 30 -14.35 -7.92 -7.95
C GLU A 30 -14.02 -7.03 -6.75
N SER A 31 -14.81 -5.98 -6.54
CA SER A 31 -14.68 -5.07 -5.39
C SER A 31 -15.30 -5.66 -4.12
N GLU A 32 -16.10 -6.72 -4.23
CA GLU A 32 -16.68 -7.39 -3.07
C GLU A 32 -15.60 -7.96 -2.16
N LEU A 33 -15.68 -7.59 -0.89
CA LEU A 33 -14.75 -8.03 0.14
C LEU A 33 -15.00 -9.51 0.48
N LEU A 34 -13.93 -10.29 0.49
CA LEU A 34 -13.99 -11.66 1.01
C LEU A 34 -14.07 -11.63 2.54
N SER A 35 -14.32 -12.79 3.16
CA SER A 35 -14.34 -12.97 4.62
C SER A 35 -13.06 -12.49 5.34
N GLY A 36 -11.98 -12.22 4.59
CA GLY A 36 -10.72 -11.66 5.09
C GLY A 36 -10.51 -10.16 4.78
N GLY A 37 -11.54 -9.43 4.36
CA GLY A 37 -11.48 -7.98 4.07
C GLY A 37 -10.78 -7.59 2.76
N ILE A 38 -10.14 -8.53 2.06
CA ILE A 38 -9.48 -8.27 0.78
C ILE A 38 -10.50 -8.38 -0.37
N PRO A 39 -10.55 -7.42 -1.32
CA PRO A 39 -11.39 -7.53 -2.51
C PRO A 39 -11.09 -8.79 -3.32
N ARG A 40 -12.13 -9.45 -3.84
CA ARG A 40 -11.99 -10.65 -4.68
C ARG A 40 -11.07 -10.42 -5.89
N GLY A 41 -11.20 -9.26 -6.53
CA GLY A 41 -10.37 -8.82 -7.65
C GLY A 41 -8.89 -8.74 -7.29
N HIS A 42 -8.57 -8.28 -6.08
CA HIS A 42 -7.18 -8.23 -5.61
C HIS A 42 -6.59 -9.64 -5.47
N LYS A 43 -7.34 -10.59 -4.90
CA LYS A 43 -6.92 -12.00 -4.85
C LYS A 43 -6.71 -12.60 -6.24
N ASN A 44 -7.61 -12.31 -7.17
CA ASN A 44 -7.49 -12.76 -8.55
C ASN A 44 -6.24 -12.18 -9.22
N LEU A 45 -5.97 -10.89 -9.00
CA LEU A 45 -4.80 -10.19 -9.54
C LEU A 45 -3.50 -10.76 -8.95
N THR A 46 -3.43 -10.95 -7.62
CA THR A 46 -2.28 -11.61 -6.99
C THR A 46 -2.05 -13.01 -7.55
N LYS A 47 -3.11 -13.81 -7.73
CA LYS A 47 -3.01 -15.14 -8.34
C LYS A 47 -2.47 -15.06 -9.77
N ALA A 48 -3.04 -14.20 -10.61
CA ALA A 48 -2.60 -14.01 -11.99
C ALA A 48 -1.11 -13.61 -12.07
N THR A 49 -0.63 -12.82 -11.13
CA THR A 49 0.80 -12.45 -11.07
C THR A 49 1.71 -13.62 -10.71
N ALA A 50 1.25 -14.54 -9.86
CA ALA A 50 1.97 -15.78 -9.58
C ALA A 50 1.99 -16.70 -10.81
N ASP A 51 0.90 -16.76 -11.56
CA ASP A 51 0.82 -17.54 -12.81
C ASP A 51 1.78 -16.98 -13.88
N LEU A 52 1.88 -15.65 -14.01
CA LEU A 52 2.86 -14.99 -14.89
C LEU A 52 4.32 -15.28 -14.49
N VAL A 53 4.61 -15.33 -13.20
CA VAL A 53 5.95 -15.72 -12.70
C VAL A 53 6.24 -17.18 -13.00
N LYS A 54 5.25 -18.06 -12.78
CA LYS A 54 5.37 -19.49 -13.07
C LYS A 54 5.57 -19.77 -14.57
N ALA A 55 4.92 -19.01 -15.43
CA ALA A 55 5.12 -19.06 -16.88
C ALA A 55 6.46 -18.45 -17.35
N GLY A 56 7.22 -17.83 -16.44
CA GLY A 56 8.47 -17.14 -16.77
C GLY A 56 8.26 -15.87 -17.58
N TRP A 57 7.05 -15.30 -17.57
CA TRP A 57 6.71 -14.05 -18.26
C TRP A 57 7.00 -12.82 -17.41
N MET A 58 7.12 -13.02 -16.09
CA MET A 58 7.48 -11.99 -15.13
C MET A 58 8.49 -12.55 -14.12
N THR A 59 9.33 -11.69 -13.56
CA THR A 59 10.22 -12.03 -12.44
C THR A 59 9.84 -11.23 -11.21
N LYS A 60 9.92 -11.88 -10.04
CA LYS A 60 9.74 -11.27 -8.73
C LYS A 60 11.07 -11.35 -7.98
N GLY A 61 11.80 -10.25 -7.93
CA GLY A 61 13.08 -10.14 -7.24
C GLY A 61 13.00 -9.32 -5.96
N ARG A 62 14.06 -9.38 -5.14
CA ARG A 62 14.25 -8.46 -4.01
C ARG A 62 14.33 -7.00 -4.45
N SER A 63 14.74 -6.77 -5.70
CA SER A 63 14.86 -5.46 -6.32
C SER A 63 13.56 -4.93 -6.92
N GLY A 64 12.49 -5.75 -7.02
CA GLY A 64 11.22 -5.37 -7.64
C GLY A 64 10.71 -6.39 -8.66
N TRP A 65 9.62 -6.05 -9.35
CA TRP A 65 9.01 -6.87 -10.39
C TRP A 65 9.42 -6.37 -11.77
N ASP A 66 9.68 -7.31 -12.69
CA ASP A 66 10.02 -6.99 -14.07
C ASP A 66 9.42 -7.98 -15.06
N ILE A 67 9.11 -7.52 -16.27
CA ILE A 67 8.58 -8.37 -17.35
C ILE A 67 9.76 -8.98 -18.11
N THR A 68 9.76 -10.31 -18.29
CA THR A 68 10.83 -10.97 -19.05
C THR A 68 10.70 -10.70 -20.55
N GLU A 69 11.78 -10.95 -21.29
CA GLU A 69 11.74 -10.92 -22.75
C GLU A 69 10.65 -11.86 -23.31
N THR A 70 10.48 -13.04 -22.68
CA THR A 70 9.41 -13.99 -23.01
C THR A 70 8.03 -13.39 -22.74
N GLY A 71 7.83 -12.70 -21.62
CA GLY A 71 6.58 -12.02 -21.31
C GLY A 71 6.26 -10.89 -22.29
N LEU A 72 7.27 -10.12 -22.72
CA LEU A 72 7.11 -9.11 -23.76
C LEU A 72 6.68 -9.73 -25.08
N LYS A 73 7.33 -10.82 -25.50
CA LYS A 73 6.93 -11.57 -26.70
C LYS A 73 5.52 -12.15 -26.56
N ALA A 74 5.12 -12.60 -25.37
CA ALA A 74 3.76 -13.11 -25.13
C ALA A 74 2.68 -12.05 -25.44
N THR A 75 2.94 -10.77 -25.15
CA THR A 75 2.00 -9.67 -25.49
C THR A 75 1.81 -9.46 -27.00
N VAL A 76 2.76 -9.90 -27.81
CA VAL A 76 2.70 -9.85 -29.28
C VAL A 76 2.10 -11.15 -29.84
N ALA A 77 2.48 -12.30 -29.28
CA ALA A 77 1.97 -13.61 -29.68
C ALA A 77 0.48 -13.78 -29.37
N PHE A 78 0.02 -13.19 -28.26
CA PHE A 78 -1.37 -13.29 -27.79
C PHE A 78 -1.95 -11.88 -27.62
N PRO A 79 -2.44 -11.25 -28.71
CA PRO A 79 -2.78 -9.83 -28.72
C PRO A 79 -4.11 -9.50 -28.02
N THR A 80 -4.95 -10.50 -27.74
CA THR A 80 -6.23 -10.33 -27.03
C THR A 80 -6.12 -10.83 -25.60
N VAL A 81 -6.95 -10.26 -24.72
CA VAL A 81 -7.02 -10.69 -23.31
C VAL A 81 -7.36 -12.18 -23.23
N ASP A 82 -8.35 -12.65 -24.00
CA ASP A 82 -8.76 -14.05 -24.00
C ASP A 82 -7.64 -14.99 -24.47
N ALA A 83 -6.90 -14.61 -25.53
CA ALA A 83 -5.78 -15.42 -26.02
C ALA A 83 -4.63 -15.45 -25.02
N LEU A 84 -4.34 -14.33 -24.36
CA LEU A 84 -3.30 -14.24 -23.35
C LEU A 84 -3.67 -15.07 -22.10
N THR A 85 -4.93 -14.99 -21.67
CA THR A 85 -5.46 -15.78 -20.55
C THR A 85 -5.50 -17.27 -20.86
N ALA A 86 -5.93 -17.66 -22.07
CA ALA A 86 -5.90 -19.05 -22.51
C ALA A 86 -4.46 -19.58 -22.57
N ALA A 87 -3.55 -18.84 -23.17
CA ALA A 87 -2.14 -19.22 -23.24
C ALA A 87 -1.49 -19.38 -21.86
N LEU A 88 -1.81 -18.49 -20.92
CA LEU A 88 -1.33 -18.58 -19.55
C LEU A 88 -1.93 -19.78 -18.80
N THR A 89 -3.21 -20.08 -19.02
CA THR A 89 -3.93 -21.19 -18.38
C THR A 89 -3.48 -22.55 -18.92
N ASP A 90 -3.31 -22.65 -20.24
CA ASP A 90 -2.93 -23.88 -20.94
C ASP A 90 -1.41 -24.13 -20.93
N GLY A 91 -0.62 -23.15 -20.45
CA GLY A 91 0.85 -23.21 -20.48
C GLY A 91 1.41 -23.17 -21.90
N THR A 92 0.73 -22.49 -22.81
CA THR A 92 1.16 -22.38 -24.22
C THR A 92 2.48 -21.61 -24.30
N ALA A 93 3.50 -22.25 -24.87
CA ALA A 93 4.79 -21.61 -25.06
C ALA A 93 4.70 -20.45 -26.07
N VAL A 94 5.40 -19.35 -25.76
CA VAL A 94 5.52 -18.22 -26.68
C VAL A 94 6.32 -18.68 -27.91
N PRO A 95 5.80 -18.52 -29.15
CA PRO A 95 6.51 -18.96 -30.35
C PRO A 95 7.88 -18.30 -30.47
N ALA A 96 8.94 -19.10 -30.74
CA ALA A 96 10.33 -18.63 -30.73
C ALA A 96 10.64 -17.51 -31.76
N GLY A 97 9.82 -17.38 -32.81
CA GLY A 97 9.93 -16.33 -33.83
C GLY A 97 9.18 -15.03 -33.51
N THR A 98 8.58 -14.91 -32.33
CA THR A 98 7.80 -13.71 -31.97
C THR A 98 8.73 -12.52 -31.76
N ALA A 99 8.49 -11.45 -32.52
CA ALA A 99 9.22 -10.20 -32.36
C ALA A 99 8.93 -9.56 -31.00
N LEU A 100 9.89 -8.80 -30.48
CA LEU A 100 9.63 -7.94 -29.33
C LEU A 100 8.62 -6.86 -29.71
N PRO A 101 7.74 -6.44 -28.78
CA PRO A 101 6.80 -5.37 -29.06
C PRO A 101 7.57 -4.13 -29.49
N GLU A 102 7.22 -3.59 -30.66
CA GLU A 102 7.77 -2.33 -31.13
C GLU A 102 7.42 -1.27 -30.07
N LYS A 103 8.45 -0.56 -29.57
CA LYS A 103 8.29 0.41 -28.49
C LYS A 103 7.13 1.33 -28.88
N ALA A 104 6.07 1.37 -28.07
CA ALA A 104 4.98 2.31 -28.29
C ALA A 104 5.59 3.72 -28.26
N VAL A 105 5.85 4.29 -29.45
CA VAL A 105 6.19 5.69 -29.59
C VAL A 105 4.97 6.42 -29.04
N ALA A 106 5.16 7.10 -27.92
CA ALA A 106 4.18 8.01 -27.37
C ALA A 106 3.63 8.84 -28.52
N LYS A 107 2.34 8.65 -28.83
CA LYS A 107 1.63 9.55 -29.75
C LYS A 107 1.89 10.97 -29.23
N PRO A 108 2.45 11.88 -30.05
CA PRO A 108 2.88 13.19 -29.55
C PRO A 108 1.71 13.87 -28.88
N ALA A 109 1.89 14.29 -27.63
CA ALA A 109 0.97 15.20 -26.98
C ALA A 109 0.74 16.38 -27.92
N ALA A 110 -0.52 16.59 -28.31
CA ALA A 110 -0.90 17.74 -29.11
C ALA A 110 -0.45 19.00 -28.36
N LYS A 111 0.52 19.71 -28.95
CA LYS A 111 1.06 20.98 -28.46
C LYS A 111 -0.10 21.97 -28.26
N LYS A 112 -0.34 22.40 -27.03
CA LYS A 112 -0.96 23.71 -26.79
C LYS A 112 0.17 24.72 -26.61
N ALA A 113 0.24 25.65 -27.57
CA ALA A 113 1.27 26.68 -27.70
C ALA A 113 1.24 27.73 -26.56
N PRO A 114 2.34 28.47 -26.34
CA PRO A 114 2.60 29.22 -25.11
C PRO A 114 2.05 30.66 -25.15
N ALA A 115 1.60 31.18 -24.01
CA ALA A 115 1.30 32.60 -23.83
C ALA A 115 2.30 33.25 -22.85
N LYS A 116 3.32 33.85 -23.47
CA LYS A 116 4.01 35.12 -23.14
C LYS A 116 4.18 35.54 -21.67
N ALA A 117 5.46 35.62 -21.29
CA ALA A 117 5.98 36.35 -20.16
C ALA A 117 5.72 37.88 -20.25
N ALA A 118 5.47 38.50 -19.11
CA ALA A 118 5.81 39.89 -18.84
C ALA A 118 6.53 39.96 -17.48
N ALA A 119 7.78 40.41 -17.53
CA ALA A 119 8.68 40.59 -16.38
C ALA A 119 8.60 42.02 -15.82
N LYS A 120 9.27 42.19 -14.67
CA LYS A 120 9.73 43.40 -13.92
C LYS A 120 9.02 43.50 -12.56
N THR A 121 9.69 43.66 -11.40
CA THR A 121 11.01 44.21 -11.13
C THR A 121 11.53 43.72 -9.77
N ALA A 122 12.85 43.73 -9.62
CA ALA A 122 13.64 43.33 -8.47
C ALA A 122 13.35 44.09 -7.16
N THR A 123 13.62 43.46 -6.01
CA THR A 123 14.64 43.95 -5.07
C THR A 123 15.06 42.83 -4.10
N LYS A 124 16.38 42.67 -3.97
CA LYS A 124 17.14 41.87 -3.00
C LYS A 124 17.64 42.84 -1.94
N PRO A 125 17.81 42.45 -0.66
CA PRO A 125 19.17 42.12 -0.15
C PRO A 125 19.12 40.89 0.80
N ALA A 126 19.77 39.76 0.49
CA ALA A 126 21.08 39.35 1.00
C ALA A 126 21.53 39.94 2.35
N THR A 127 21.69 39.06 3.35
CA THR A 127 22.94 38.75 4.08
C THR A 127 22.78 37.39 4.78
N LYS A 128 23.51 36.34 4.34
CA LYS A 128 24.77 35.80 4.91
C LYS A 128 24.65 35.26 6.34
N ALA A 129 24.74 33.93 6.52
CA ALA A 129 25.97 33.22 6.92
C ALA A 129 25.70 31.82 7.54
N ALA A 130 26.12 30.79 6.80
CA ALA A 130 26.85 29.57 7.20
C ALA A 130 26.80 29.03 8.66
N THR A 131 26.19 27.82 8.79
CA THR A 131 26.64 26.56 9.50
C THR A 131 27.06 26.57 10.99
N PRO A 132 27.19 25.40 11.69
CA PRO A 132 26.71 24.03 11.45
C PRO A 132 26.02 23.37 12.69
N ALA A 133 25.56 22.13 12.47
CA ALA A 133 25.04 21.18 13.45
C ALA A 133 25.83 21.07 14.76
N LYS A 134 25.11 20.93 15.87
CA LYS A 134 25.65 20.53 17.18
C LYS A 134 24.81 19.42 17.80
N LYS A 135 25.54 18.48 18.40
CA LYS A 135 25.17 17.15 18.90
C LYS A 135 24.70 17.18 20.36
N ALA A 136 23.73 16.30 20.68
CA ALA A 136 23.41 15.67 22.00
C ALA A 136 22.83 16.57 23.14
N PRO A 137 22.10 16.03 24.16
CA PRO A 137 22.19 14.67 24.69
C PRO A 137 20.88 13.95 25.11
N ALA A 138 21.08 12.73 25.61
CA ALA A 138 20.12 11.74 26.07
C ALA A 138 19.72 11.85 27.56
N LYS A 139 18.59 11.17 27.88
CA LYS A 139 18.14 10.56 29.16
C LYS A 139 17.54 11.49 30.26
N PRO A 140 16.69 10.98 31.21
CA PRO A 140 16.24 9.59 31.42
C PRO A 140 14.74 9.33 31.72
N ALA A 141 14.44 8.02 31.62
CA ALA A 141 13.24 7.29 32.03
C ALA A 141 12.52 7.73 33.32
N ALA A 142 11.19 7.67 33.31
CA ALA A 142 10.34 7.59 34.50
C ALA A 142 9.41 6.37 34.42
N LYS A 143 9.25 5.71 35.57
CA LYS A 143 8.67 4.38 35.79
C LYS A 143 7.14 4.35 35.72
N LYS A 144 6.66 3.27 35.08
CA LYS A 144 5.52 2.39 35.45
C LYS A 144 4.61 2.86 36.60
N THR A 145 3.31 2.95 36.29
CA THR A 145 2.26 2.34 37.13
C THR A 145 1.27 1.61 36.24
N VAL A 146 1.23 0.29 36.39
CA VAL A 146 0.27 -0.64 35.78
C VAL A 146 -0.80 -0.90 36.84
N THR A 147 -2.07 -0.65 36.54
CA THR A 147 -3.19 -1.16 37.33
C THR A 147 -4.02 -2.12 36.48
N LYS A 148 -3.69 -3.40 36.68
CA LYS A 148 -4.53 -4.62 36.71
C LYS A 148 -5.75 -4.70 35.76
N ALA A 149 -5.57 -5.56 34.75
CA ALA A 149 -6.60 -6.13 33.89
C ALA A 149 -7.66 -6.95 34.64
N ALA A 150 -8.86 -6.98 34.05
CA ALA A 150 -9.94 -7.93 34.35
C ALA A 150 -9.57 -9.36 33.90
N ALA A 151 -10.17 -10.35 34.58
CA ALA A 151 -9.94 -11.79 34.39
C ALA A 151 -10.52 -12.34 33.07
N PRO A 152 -10.05 -13.52 32.59
CA PRO A 152 -10.07 -13.88 31.18
C PRO A 152 -11.33 -14.67 30.76
N ALA A 153 -11.81 -14.41 29.54
CA ALA A 153 -12.59 -15.40 28.78
C ALA A 153 -11.59 -16.29 28.01
N ALA A 154 -11.84 -17.60 28.00
CA ALA A 154 -10.98 -18.62 27.39
C ALA A 154 -10.65 -18.28 25.92
N GLY A 155 -9.39 -17.92 25.68
CA GLY A 155 -8.91 -17.47 24.38
C GLY A 155 -8.35 -18.62 23.55
N VAL A 156 -8.70 -18.64 22.26
CA VAL A 156 -7.96 -19.38 21.24
C VAL A 156 -6.56 -18.77 21.20
N GLU A 157 -5.52 -19.54 21.46
CA GLU A 157 -4.15 -19.02 21.40
C GLU A 157 -3.75 -18.73 19.95
N HIS A 158 -3.72 -17.46 19.58
CA HIS A 158 -3.12 -17.01 18.32
C HIS A 158 -1.60 -16.91 18.50
N LYS A 159 -0.89 -18.02 18.24
CA LYS A 159 0.55 -18.19 18.54
C LYS A 159 1.51 -17.25 17.79
N ASP A 160 1.03 -16.58 16.73
CA ASP A 160 1.83 -15.71 15.88
C ASP A 160 1.34 -14.25 15.91
N GLN A 161 1.03 -13.69 17.09
CA GLN A 161 0.63 -12.29 17.20
C GLN A 161 1.82 -11.40 17.60
N PRO A 162 1.94 -10.18 17.03
CA PRO A 162 2.94 -9.22 17.45
C PRO A 162 2.64 -8.71 18.87
N ALA A 163 3.61 -8.03 19.48
CA ALA A 163 3.44 -7.46 20.82
C ALA A 163 2.48 -6.25 20.82
N SER A 164 2.48 -5.48 19.73
CA SER A 164 1.56 -4.35 19.53
C SER A 164 1.36 -4.06 18.05
N VAL A 165 0.22 -3.42 17.75
CA VAL A 165 -0.08 -2.84 16.43
C VAL A 165 -0.66 -1.44 16.65
N ALA A 166 -0.11 -0.46 15.94
CA ALA A 166 -0.57 0.92 15.94
C ALA A 166 -1.09 1.31 14.55
N LEU A 167 -2.15 2.09 14.50
CA LEU A 167 -2.72 2.62 13.28
C LEU A 167 -2.23 4.06 13.05
N ALA A 168 -1.10 4.20 12.38
CA ALA A 168 -0.52 5.51 12.09
C ALA A 168 -1.22 6.14 10.87
N GLY A 169 -1.63 7.40 10.99
CA GLY A 169 -2.30 8.11 9.90
C GLY A 169 -2.51 9.60 10.15
N ASP A 170 -3.19 10.26 9.21
CA ASP A 170 -3.46 11.70 9.19
C ASP A 170 -4.47 12.18 10.25
N PHE A 171 -5.05 11.24 11.00
CA PHE A 171 -5.97 11.52 12.11
C PHE A 171 -5.29 11.54 13.47
N GLY A 172 -3.98 11.27 13.58
CA GLY A 172 -3.29 11.22 14.87
C GLY A 172 -3.52 12.48 15.72
N ALA A 173 -3.37 13.67 15.12
CA ALA A 173 -3.60 14.95 15.78
C ALA A 173 -5.07 15.17 16.15
N VAL A 174 -6.01 14.68 15.33
CA VAL A 174 -7.45 14.72 15.64
C VAL A 174 -7.77 13.87 16.87
N LEU A 175 -7.05 12.76 17.06
CA LEU A 175 -7.17 11.88 18.22
C LEU A 175 -6.34 12.33 19.43
N GLY A 176 -5.73 13.52 19.36
CA GLY A 176 -4.99 14.13 20.47
C GLY A 176 -3.49 13.88 20.49
N ALA A 177 -2.92 13.24 19.46
CA ALA A 177 -1.47 13.14 19.32
C ALA A 177 -0.86 14.52 19.01
N VAL A 178 0.42 14.70 19.35
CA VAL A 178 1.15 15.94 19.05
C VAL A 178 1.34 16.10 17.54
N GLU A 179 1.57 14.98 16.84
CA GLU A 179 1.78 14.93 15.41
C GLU A 179 1.00 13.77 14.77
N ASN A 180 0.67 13.93 13.50
CA ASN A 180 0.17 12.82 12.69
C ASN A 180 1.29 11.81 12.46
N TRP A 181 0.92 10.56 12.16
CA TRP A 181 1.89 9.47 11.92
C TRP A 181 2.79 9.10 13.10
N ASP A 182 2.37 9.40 14.33
CA ASP A 182 3.04 8.90 15.55
C ASP A 182 2.44 7.55 16.00
N PRO A 183 3.13 6.41 15.79
CA PRO A 183 2.64 5.11 16.19
C PRO A 183 2.83 4.83 17.69
N SER A 184 3.46 5.74 18.45
CA SER A 184 3.65 5.58 19.89
C SER A 184 2.48 6.08 20.73
N HIS A 185 1.60 6.88 20.13
CA HIS A 185 0.47 7.48 20.83
C HIS A 185 -0.58 6.43 21.22
N ASP A 186 -1.13 6.55 22.44
CA ASP A 186 -2.08 5.58 23.00
C ASP A 186 -3.38 5.48 22.19
N ALA A 187 -3.85 6.61 21.64
CA ALA A 187 -5.12 6.68 20.91
C ALA A 187 -5.10 5.94 19.55
N VAL A 188 -3.91 5.62 19.03
CA VAL A 188 -3.76 4.86 17.79
C VAL A 188 -3.40 3.39 18.02
N GLN A 189 -3.22 2.97 19.28
CA GLN A 189 -2.93 1.57 19.60
C GLN A 189 -4.16 0.71 19.39
N MET A 190 -4.04 -0.30 18.53
CA MET A 190 -5.07 -1.30 18.33
C MET A 190 -5.12 -2.30 19.51
N ARG A 191 -6.23 -3.02 19.65
CA ARG A 191 -6.41 -4.06 20.67
C ARG A 191 -6.64 -5.40 20.00
N LEU A 192 -5.88 -6.42 20.41
CA LEU A 192 -6.10 -7.78 19.92
C LEU A 192 -7.44 -8.31 20.43
N ASP A 193 -8.33 -8.65 19.50
CA ASP A 193 -9.52 -9.44 19.78
C ASP A 193 -9.13 -10.93 19.80
N ALA A 194 -9.23 -11.54 20.98
CA ALA A 194 -8.85 -12.94 21.19
C ALA A 194 -9.80 -13.95 20.53
N HIS A 195 -10.97 -13.51 20.06
CA HIS A 195 -11.90 -14.39 19.35
C HIS A 195 -11.58 -14.48 17.86
N SER A 196 -11.38 -13.33 17.19
CA SER A 196 -11.07 -13.28 15.76
C SER A 196 -9.58 -13.38 15.44
N GLY A 197 -8.70 -13.10 16.40
CA GLY A 197 -7.26 -12.97 16.19
C GLY A 197 -6.85 -11.72 15.42
N LYS A 198 -7.77 -10.74 15.31
CA LYS A 198 -7.52 -9.46 14.63
C LYS A 198 -7.30 -8.36 15.66
N TRP A 199 -6.50 -7.38 15.28
CA TRP A 199 -6.31 -6.17 16.07
C TRP A 199 -7.36 -5.15 15.66
N LEU A 200 -8.07 -4.55 16.61
CA LEU A 200 -9.18 -3.64 16.38
C LEU A 200 -8.90 -2.26 16.95
N LEU A 201 -9.32 -1.22 16.25
CA LEU A 201 -9.37 0.15 16.76
C LEU A 201 -10.65 0.81 16.30
N THR A 202 -11.50 1.21 17.24
CA THR A 202 -12.67 2.05 16.97
C THR A 202 -12.40 3.44 17.47
N THR A 203 -12.64 4.43 16.61
CA THR A 203 -12.41 5.84 16.93
C THR A 203 -13.43 6.73 16.21
N ASP A 204 -13.64 7.94 16.72
CA ASP A 204 -14.52 8.93 16.10
C ASP A 204 -13.67 9.90 15.27
N LEU A 205 -13.95 10.00 13.98
CA LEU A 205 -13.24 10.90 13.07
C LEU A 205 -14.23 11.89 12.45
N PRO A 206 -13.86 13.17 12.26
CA PRO A 206 -14.67 14.10 11.51
C PRO A 206 -14.72 13.73 10.02
N ALA A 207 -15.59 14.42 9.27
CA ALA A 207 -15.64 14.24 7.83
C ALA A 207 -14.33 14.71 7.16
N GLY A 208 -13.81 13.94 6.21
CA GLY A 208 -12.57 14.26 5.53
C GLY A 208 -11.94 13.08 4.79
N THR A 209 -10.79 13.33 4.18
CA THR A 209 -9.96 12.30 3.56
C THR A 209 -8.79 11.98 4.48
N TYR A 210 -8.54 10.70 4.69
CA TYR A 210 -7.50 10.22 5.60
C TYR A 210 -6.63 9.17 4.92
N SER A 211 -5.34 9.19 5.27
CA SER A 211 -4.39 8.15 4.93
C SER A 211 -3.93 7.41 6.18
N TYR A 212 -3.69 6.09 6.08
CA TYR A 212 -3.22 5.29 7.21
C TYR A 212 -2.39 4.06 6.83
N LYS A 213 -1.66 3.52 7.82
CA LYS A 213 -0.90 2.26 7.78
C LYS A 213 -0.92 1.56 9.14
N ALA A 214 -0.60 0.27 9.14
CA ALA A 214 -0.32 -0.48 10.36
C ALA A 214 1.18 -0.47 10.66
N VAL A 215 1.53 -0.17 11.91
CA VAL A 215 2.90 -0.21 12.43
C VAL A 215 2.96 -1.28 13.50
N VAL A 216 3.88 -2.22 13.36
CA VAL A 216 3.98 -3.39 14.23
C VAL A 216 5.10 -3.19 15.25
N ASN A 217 4.85 -3.59 16.49
CA ASN A 217 5.80 -3.49 17.61
C ASN A 217 6.31 -2.06 17.89
N GLY A 218 5.53 -1.04 17.50
CA GLY A 218 5.84 0.37 17.77
C GLY A 218 7.06 0.93 17.02
N SER A 219 7.56 0.20 16.00
CA SER A 219 8.66 0.66 15.15
C SER A 219 8.26 0.66 13.68
N TRP A 220 8.74 1.64 12.94
CA TRP A 220 8.58 1.71 11.48
C TRP A 220 9.37 0.62 10.74
N ASP A 221 10.26 -0.12 11.43
CA ASP A 221 10.98 -1.27 10.85
C ASP A 221 10.04 -2.35 10.28
N GLU A 222 8.86 -2.50 10.87
CA GLU A 222 7.81 -3.38 10.36
C GLU A 222 6.49 -2.61 10.26
N ASN A 223 6.14 -2.22 9.04
CA ASN A 223 4.89 -1.53 8.77
C ASN A 223 4.24 -2.07 7.48
N TYR A 224 2.92 -2.03 7.44
CA TYR A 224 2.13 -2.53 6.33
C TYR A 224 1.16 -1.46 5.84
N GLY A 225 1.25 -1.21 4.53
CA GLY A 225 0.36 -0.30 3.82
C GLY A 225 -0.78 -1.03 3.12
N ALA A 226 -1.29 -0.41 2.06
CA ALA A 226 -2.29 -0.95 1.16
C ALA A 226 -2.01 -2.41 0.79
N PHE A 227 -3.00 -3.28 0.97
CA PHE A 227 -2.96 -4.70 0.63
C PHE A 227 -1.89 -5.51 1.40
N GLY A 228 -1.61 -5.12 2.65
CA GLY A 228 -0.65 -5.79 3.53
C GLY A 228 0.79 -5.76 3.03
N GLN A 229 1.15 -4.76 2.23
CA GLN A 229 2.49 -4.66 1.66
C GLN A 229 3.47 -4.07 2.67
N PRO A 230 4.63 -4.73 2.92
CA PRO A 230 5.67 -4.16 3.76
C PRO A 230 6.19 -2.88 3.11
N ASP A 231 6.26 -1.80 3.89
CA ASP A 231 6.60 -0.46 3.39
C ASP A 231 5.72 0.00 2.22
N GLY A 232 4.52 -0.55 2.09
CA GLY A 232 3.60 -0.31 0.97
C GLY A 232 3.04 1.11 0.93
N ALA A 233 2.27 1.42 -0.12
CA ALA A 233 1.52 2.66 -0.22
C ALA A 233 0.54 2.83 0.97
N ASN A 234 0.13 4.05 1.28
CA ASN A 234 -0.86 4.27 2.34
C ASN A 234 -2.24 3.78 1.89
N HIS A 235 -3.07 3.33 2.83
CA HIS A 235 -4.51 3.22 2.58
C HIS A 235 -5.11 4.61 2.60
N GLU A 236 -5.92 4.96 1.61
CA GLU A 236 -6.64 6.23 1.53
C GLU A 236 -8.15 5.97 1.62
N PHE A 237 -8.87 6.82 2.35
CA PHE A 237 -10.32 6.76 2.37
C PHE A 237 -10.97 8.11 2.63
N GLU A 238 -12.19 8.27 2.11
CA GLU A 238 -13.09 9.37 2.45
C GLU A 238 -14.04 8.93 3.57
N HIS A 239 -14.23 9.81 4.55
CA HIS A 239 -15.09 9.61 5.71
C HIS A 239 -16.15 10.70 5.78
N ALA A 240 -17.39 10.30 6.04
CA ALA A 240 -18.51 11.23 6.22
C ALA A 240 -18.57 11.81 7.65
N GLY A 241 -17.73 11.33 8.56
CA GLY A 241 -17.73 11.70 9.97
C GLY A 241 -18.41 10.64 10.86
N GLY A 242 -18.02 10.62 12.13
CA GLY A 242 -18.52 9.70 13.16
C GLY A 242 -17.60 8.51 13.41
N ALA A 243 -18.16 7.49 14.07
CA ALA A 243 -17.43 6.30 14.47
C ALA A 243 -16.96 5.47 13.27
N VAL A 244 -15.68 5.12 13.27
CA VAL A 244 -15.04 4.23 12.30
C VAL A 244 -14.29 3.14 13.04
N THR A 245 -14.36 1.91 12.53
CA THR A 245 -13.62 0.78 13.07
C THR A 245 -12.59 0.31 12.05
N PHE A 246 -11.37 0.07 12.51
CA PHE A 246 -10.29 -0.53 11.74
C PHE A 246 -9.95 -1.89 12.31
N HIS A 247 -9.55 -2.82 11.43
CA HIS A 247 -9.04 -4.11 11.82
C HIS A 247 -7.74 -4.43 11.08
N TYR A 248 -6.76 -4.98 11.79
CA TYR A 248 -5.53 -5.50 11.24
C TYR A 248 -5.47 -7.01 11.46
N ASP A 249 -5.13 -7.74 10.40
CA ASP A 249 -4.96 -9.19 10.43
C ASP A 249 -3.49 -9.54 10.22
N HIS A 250 -2.85 -10.11 11.24
CA HIS A 250 -1.44 -10.46 11.16
C HIS A 250 -1.17 -11.64 10.21
N ALA A 251 -2.15 -12.46 9.85
CA ALA A 251 -1.96 -13.52 8.86
C ALA A 251 -1.85 -12.94 7.44
N THR A 252 -2.62 -11.91 7.12
CA THR A 252 -2.58 -11.24 5.80
C THR A 252 -1.67 -10.02 5.77
N LYS A 253 -1.26 -9.54 6.95
CA LYS A 253 -0.54 -8.28 7.18
C LYS A 253 -1.31 -7.03 6.75
N ASP A 254 -2.61 -7.13 6.47
CA ASP A 254 -3.40 -6.01 5.98
C ASP A 254 -4.17 -5.31 7.09
N VAL A 255 -4.41 -4.02 6.90
CA VAL A 255 -5.20 -3.17 7.78
C VAL A 255 -6.31 -2.50 7.00
N LEU A 256 -7.54 -2.69 7.45
CA LEU A 256 -8.72 -2.25 6.69
C LEU A 256 -9.73 -1.62 7.63
N ARG A 257 -10.46 -0.64 7.09
CA ARG A 257 -11.69 -0.16 7.72
C ARG A 257 -12.74 -1.26 7.66
N ALA A 258 -13.34 -1.61 8.79
CA ALA A 258 -14.53 -2.42 8.84
C ALA A 258 -15.70 -1.62 8.24
N GLU A 259 -16.41 -2.19 7.28
CA GLU A 259 -17.66 -1.60 6.81
C GLU A 259 -18.66 -1.65 7.95
N THR A 260 -19.15 -0.47 8.38
CA THR A 260 -20.27 -0.40 9.29
C THR A 260 -21.46 -0.99 8.55
N LEU A 261 -21.90 -2.20 8.93
CA LEU A 261 -23.18 -2.76 8.51
C LEU A 261 -24.27 -1.78 8.97
N GLY A 262 -24.69 -0.90 8.07
CA GLY A 262 -25.85 -0.03 8.21
C GLY A 262 -27.13 -0.75 7.88
#